data_AF-A0A7K4FHC7-F1
#
_entry.id   AF-A0A7K4FHC7-F1
#
_cell.length_a   1.000
_cell.length_b   1.000
_cell.length_c   1.000
_cell.angle_alpha   90.00
_cell.angle_beta   90.00
_cell.angle_gamma   90.00
#
_symmetry.space_group_name_H-M   'P 1'
#
loop_
_entity.id
_entity.type
_entity.pdbx_description
1 polymer ?
#
loop_
_entity_poly.entity_id
_entity_poly.type
_entity_poly.pdbx_seq_one_letter_code
_entity_poly.pdbx_strand_id
1 'polypeptide(L)'
;MIFSNYAILDMLNQKRDFSKDVERIRAISSKIDKKLSEVKSSDDSKIDKLTLEELQDLDKIVGIADFMMCKYSDKKEMRSILKHFTSIINETATSLGELDDEVSELIISAEDSINKVKDMHTSISEKSDFKKKYHDGPDYNEHETSAINLTNFVTEINTVGYQQNSQRELA
;
A
#
# COMPACT_ATOMS: atom_id res chain seq x y z
N MET A 1 80.76 7.12 29.52
CA MET A 1 79.54 7.96 29.36
C MET A 1 78.42 7.04 28.87
N ILE A 2 77.67 6.44 29.81
CA ILE A 2 76.69 5.36 29.59
C ILE A 2 75.29 5.98 29.57
N PHE A 3 74.98 6.83 28.60
CA PHE A 3 73.70 7.56 28.57
C PHE A 3 72.84 7.29 27.32
N SER A 4 73.29 6.48 26.37
CA SER A 4 72.56 6.27 25.11
C SER A 4 71.56 5.10 25.12
N ASN A 5 71.66 4.17 26.07
CA ASN A 5 70.79 2.98 26.09
C ASN A 5 69.45 3.21 26.81
N TYR A 6 69.36 4.20 27.70
CA TYR A 6 68.14 4.44 28.47
C TYR A 6 67.01 5.00 27.60
N ALA A 7 67.32 5.90 26.66
CA ALA A 7 66.34 6.47 25.74
C ALA A 7 65.78 5.44 24.73
N ILE A 8 66.62 4.49 24.28
CA ILE A 8 66.19 3.41 23.37
C ILE A 8 65.33 2.38 24.11
N LEU A 9 65.66 2.09 25.38
CA LEU A 9 64.86 1.21 26.24
C LEU A 9 63.50 1.84 26.60
N ASP A 10 63.44 3.16 26.78
CA ASP A 10 62.21 3.91 27.08
C ASP A 10 61.28 4.00 25.85
N MET A 11 61.86 4.11 24.64
CA MET A 11 61.11 4.02 23.38
C MET A 11 60.53 2.61 23.12
N LEU A 12 61.22 1.55 23.57
CA LEU A 12 60.75 0.16 23.47
C LEU A 12 59.75 -0.22 24.57
N ASN A 13 59.76 0.49 25.70
CA ASN A 13 58.84 0.29 26.84
C ASN A 13 57.59 1.16 26.80
N GLN A 14 57.40 1.97 25.75
CA GLN A 14 56.11 2.59 25.51
C GLN A 14 55.12 1.49 25.15
N LYS A 15 54.52 0.89 26.18
CA LYS A 15 53.55 -0.19 26.12
C LYS A 15 52.44 0.27 25.18
N ARG A 16 52.55 -0.11 23.91
CA ARG A 16 51.57 0.18 22.88
C ARG A 16 50.26 -0.27 23.48
N ASP A 17 49.33 0.67 23.65
CA ASP A 17 48.07 0.39 24.31
C ASP A 17 47.21 -0.36 23.30
N PHE A 18 47.49 -1.67 23.17
CA PHE A 18 46.86 -2.57 22.23
C PHE A 18 45.33 -2.52 22.37
N SER A 19 44.82 -2.18 23.55
CA SER A 19 43.39 -1.96 23.77
C SER A 19 42.87 -0.78 22.95
N LYS A 20 43.55 0.37 22.98
CA LYS A 20 43.19 1.55 22.17
C LYS A 20 43.35 1.29 20.69
N ASP A 21 44.39 0.56 20.29
CA ASP A 21 44.58 0.20 18.88
C ASP A 21 43.45 -0.73 18.39
N VAL A 22 43.04 -1.71 19.21
CA VAL A 22 41.91 -2.60 18.90
C VAL A 22 40.59 -1.84 18.84
N GLU A 23 40.34 -0.91 19.76
CA GLU A 23 39.16 -0.03 19.72
C GLU A 23 39.15 0.85 18.47
N ARG A 24 40.32 1.39 18.10
CA ARG A 24 40.48 2.19 16.88
C ARG A 24 40.24 1.37 15.62
N ILE A 25 40.75 0.14 15.56
CA ILE A 25 40.49 -0.81 14.48
C ILE A 25 38.99 -1.15 14.42
N ARG A 26 38.33 -1.41 15.56
CA ARG A 26 36.89 -1.69 15.62
C ARG A 26 36.06 -0.49 15.18
N ALA A 27 36.45 0.72 15.57
CA ALA A 27 35.78 1.95 15.13
C ALA A 27 35.95 2.20 13.62
N ILE A 28 37.14 1.91 13.07
CA ILE A 28 37.39 1.96 11.62
C ILE A 28 36.55 0.90 10.90
N SER A 29 36.54 -0.34 11.39
CA SER A 29 35.75 -1.43 10.83
C SER A 29 34.26 -1.08 10.81
N SER A 30 33.72 -0.61 11.94
CA SER A 30 32.31 -0.19 12.02
C SER A 30 31.97 0.96 11.06
N LYS A 31 32.88 1.92 10.84
CA LYS A 31 32.70 2.97 9.83
C LYS A 31 32.75 2.43 8.40
N ILE A 32 33.59 1.43 8.13
CA ILE A 32 33.66 0.75 6.83
C ILE A 32 32.37 -0.02 6.59
N ASP A 33 31.93 -0.83 7.55
CA ASP A 33 30.68 -1.61 7.47
C ASP A 33 29.47 -0.69 7.26
N LYS A 34 29.41 0.42 7.99
CA LYS A 34 28.37 1.45 7.80
C LYS A 34 28.41 2.03 6.38
N LYS A 35 29.57 2.45 5.89
CA LYS A 35 29.71 2.96 4.52
C LYS A 35 29.38 1.90 3.46
N LEU A 36 29.75 0.64 3.66
CA LEU A 36 29.40 -0.45 2.75
C LEU A 36 27.89 -0.73 2.73
N SER A 37 27.22 -0.60 3.89
CA SER A 37 25.76 -0.71 3.97
C SER A 37 25.03 0.46 3.32
N GLU A 38 25.60 1.68 3.38
CA GLU A 38 25.10 2.86 2.67
C GLU A 38 25.40 2.83 1.16
N VAL A 39 26.40 2.04 0.72
CA VAL A 39 26.80 1.87 -0.69
C VAL A 39 25.96 0.84 -1.42
N LYS A 40 25.32 -0.12 -0.73
CA LYS A 40 24.22 -0.88 -1.35
C LYS A 40 23.19 0.13 -1.82
N SER A 41 22.99 0.20 -3.13
CA SER A 41 22.20 1.27 -3.70
C SER A 41 20.77 1.16 -3.14
N SER A 42 20.12 2.28 -2.85
CA SER A 42 18.68 2.29 -2.49
C SER A 42 17.87 1.43 -3.46
N ASP A 43 18.33 1.39 -4.71
CA ASP A 43 17.65 0.76 -5.82
C ASP A 43 17.87 -0.76 -5.85
N ASP A 44 18.94 -1.30 -5.24
CA ASP A 44 19.14 -2.75 -5.09
C ASP A 44 17.93 -3.37 -4.36
N SER A 45 17.51 -2.74 -3.27
CA SER A 45 16.35 -3.19 -2.48
C SER A 45 15.00 -3.02 -3.18
N LYS A 46 14.93 -2.19 -4.22
CA LYS A 46 13.74 -1.99 -5.05
C LYS A 46 13.72 -2.96 -6.23
N ILE A 47 14.87 -3.19 -6.85
CA ILE A 47 15.08 -4.17 -7.92
C ILE A 47 14.77 -5.58 -7.42
N ASP A 48 15.19 -5.93 -6.19
CA ASP A 48 14.91 -7.23 -5.57
C ASP A 48 13.40 -7.51 -5.35
N LYS A 49 12.55 -6.47 -5.37
CA LYS A 49 11.09 -6.59 -5.23
C LYS A 49 10.37 -6.77 -6.56
N LEU A 50 11.05 -6.50 -7.68
CA LEU A 50 10.46 -6.62 -9.00
C LEU A 50 10.35 -8.11 -9.39
N THR A 51 9.25 -8.44 -10.06
CA THR A 51 9.09 -9.73 -10.72
C THR A 51 10.06 -9.84 -11.91
N LEU A 52 10.26 -11.07 -12.40
CA LEU A 52 11.10 -11.31 -13.57
C LEU A 52 10.63 -10.52 -14.80
N GLU A 53 9.31 -10.42 -15.00
CA GLU A 53 8.69 -9.70 -16.13
C GLU A 53 8.95 -8.20 -16.02
N GLU A 54 8.72 -7.61 -14.85
CA GLU A 54 9.01 -6.19 -14.59
C GLU A 54 10.51 -5.88 -14.77
N LEU A 55 11.39 -6.80 -14.36
CA LEU A 55 12.83 -6.64 -14.52
C LEU A 55 13.26 -6.71 -15.99
N GLN A 56 12.67 -7.60 -16.77
CA GLN A 56 12.90 -7.68 -18.22
C GLN A 56 12.43 -6.43 -18.96
N ASP A 57 11.29 -5.87 -18.54
CA ASP A 57 10.80 -4.62 -19.13
C ASP A 57 11.65 -3.42 -18.71
N LEU A 58 12.13 -3.38 -17.46
CA LEU A 58 13.07 -2.38 -16.99
C LEU A 58 14.41 -2.44 -17.77
N ASP A 59 14.95 -3.63 -18.02
CA ASP A 59 16.17 -3.83 -18.80
C ASP A 59 16.03 -3.25 -20.23
N LYS A 60 14.90 -3.49 -20.90
CA LYS A 60 14.60 -2.90 -22.21
C LYS A 60 14.56 -1.37 -22.16
N ILE A 61 13.90 -0.80 -21.14
CA ILE A 61 13.79 0.65 -20.96
C ILE A 61 15.18 1.27 -20.74
N VAL A 62 15.99 0.68 -19.88
CA VAL A 62 17.36 1.12 -19.59
C VAL A 62 18.22 1.04 -20.86
N GLY A 63 18.13 -0.06 -21.62
CA GLY A 63 18.86 -0.21 -22.88
C GLY A 63 18.50 0.86 -23.92
N ILE A 64 17.22 1.20 -24.05
CA ILE A 64 16.77 2.29 -24.94
C ILE A 64 17.29 3.65 -24.44
N ALA A 65 17.22 3.90 -23.13
CA ALA A 65 17.69 5.15 -22.53
C ALA A 65 19.18 5.36 -22.75
N ASP A 66 20.01 4.33 -22.51
CA ASP A 66 21.45 4.36 -22.74
C ASP A 66 21.78 4.64 -24.22
N PHE A 67 21.10 3.95 -25.14
CA PHE A 67 21.23 4.19 -26.57
C PHE A 67 20.88 5.64 -26.95
N MET A 68 19.77 6.19 -26.44
CA MET A 68 19.36 7.56 -26.72
C MET A 68 20.35 8.59 -26.15
N MET A 69 20.84 8.37 -24.93
CA MET A 69 21.83 9.23 -24.28
C MET A 69 23.15 9.26 -25.06
N CYS A 70 23.64 8.10 -25.51
CA CYS A 70 24.88 8.02 -26.28
C CYS A 70 24.72 8.66 -27.67
N LYS A 71 23.68 8.28 -28.42
CA LYS A 71 23.47 8.70 -29.82
C LYS A 71 23.21 10.20 -29.98
N TYR A 72 22.56 10.81 -29.00
CA TYR A 72 22.15 12.22 -29.07
C TYR A 72 22.84 13.10 -28.03
N SER A 73 23.98 12.62 -27.49
CA SER A 73 24.75 13.30 -26.44
C SER A 73 25.14 14.74 -26.78
N ASP A 74 25.32 15.08 -28.06
CA ASP A 74 25.70 16.41 -28.56
C ASP A 74 24.53 17.20 -29.18
N LYS A 75 23.36 16.58 -29.38
CA LYS A 75 22.21 17.19 -30.06
C LYS A 75 21.33 17.94 -29.08
N LYS A 76 21.52 19.27 -28.99
CA LYS A 76 20.79 20.16 -28.07
C LYS A 76 19.27 20.01 -28.15
N GLU A 77 18.73 19.94 -29.36
CA GLU A 77 17.28 19.94 -29.56
C GLU A 77 16.66 18.60 -29.16
N MET A 78 17.33 17.49 -29.49
CA MET A 78 16.91 16.17 -29.04
C MET A 78 16.98 16.04 -27.51
N ARG A 79 18.04 16.56 -26.87
CA ARG A 79 18.12 16.58 -25.39
C ARG A 79 16.97 17.37 -24.77
N SER A 80 16.55 18.48 -25.39
CA SER A 80 15.40 19.25 -24.91
C SER A 80 14.10 18.46 -24.99
N ILE A 81 13.88 17.74 -26.09
CA ILE A 81 12.71 16.87 -26.27
C ILE A 81 12.71 15.72 -25.26
N LEU A 82 13.86 15.05 -25.07
CA LEU A 82 14.00 13.96 -24.10
C LEU A 82 13.77 14.45 -22.67
N LYS A 83 14.29 15.63 -22.30
CA LYS A 83 14.02 16.22 -20.98
C LYS A 83 12.54 16.49 -20.75
N HIS A 84 11.84 17.00 -21.76
CA HIS A 84 10.40 17.22 -21.65
C HIS A 84 9.65 15.90 -21.46
N PHE A 85 10.03 14.86 -22.21
CA PHE A 85 9.45 13.53 -22.07
C PHE A 85 9.70 12.94 -20.67
N THR A 86 10.92 13.08 -20.14
CA THR A 86 11.24 12.69 -18.76
C THR A 86 10.39 13.47 -17.74
N SER A 87 10.13 14.76 -17.96
CA SER A 87 9.25 15.56 -17.09
C SER A 87 7.85 14.99 -17.04
N ILE A 88 7.25 14.69 -18.20
CA ILE A 88 5.90 14.11 -18.29
C ILE A 88 5.82 12.78 -17.54
N ILE A 89 6.81 11.90 -17.73
CA ILE A 89 6.84 10.60 -17.02
C ILE A 89 6.94 10.83 -15.51
N ASN A 90 7.79 11.73 -15.05
CA ASN A 90 7.99 12.01 -13.63
C ASN A 90 6.75 12.61 -12.98
N GLU A 91 6.11 13.57 -13.65
CA GLU A 91 4.83 14.17 -13.21
C GLU A 91 3.75 13.08 -13.12
N THR A 92 3.63 12.24 -14.15
CA THR A 92 2.65 11.13 -14.17
C THR A 92 2.89 10.13 -13.04
N ALA A 93 4.14 9.74 -12.80
CA ALA A 93 4.49 8.81 -11.73
C ALA A 93 4.19 9.38 -10.34
N THR A 94 4.43 10.68 -10.15
CA THR A 94 4.11 11.37 -8.89
C THR A 94 2.60 11.39 -8.65
N SER A 95 1.83 11.78 -9.66
CA SER A 95 0.37 11.82 -9.57
C SER A 95 -0.26 10.44 -9.38
N LEU A 96 0.35 9.38 -9.91
CA LEU A 96 -0.11 8.01 -9.64
C LEU A 96 0.11 7.61 -8.17
N GLY A 97 1.21 8.05 -7.55
CA GLY A 97 1.46 7.85 -6.13
C GLY A 97 0.43 8.60 -5.26
N GLU A 98 0.15 9.86 -5.59
CA GLU A 98 -0.88 10.64 -4.88
C GLU A 98 -2.27 10.00 -4.98
N LEU A 99 -2.61 9.43 -6.15
CA LEU A 99 -3.87 8.73 -6.36
C LEU A 99 -3.96 7.43 -5.53
N ASP A 100 -2.86 6.69 -5.38
CA ASP A 100 -2.81 5.48 -4.55
C ASP A 100 -3.08 5.79 -3.07
N ASP A 101 -2.50 6.89 -2.58
CA ASP A 101 -2.76 7.40 -1.23
C ASP A 101 -4.23 7.82 -1.06
N GLU A 102 -4.79 8.56 -2.03
CA GLU A 102 -6.21 8.99 -2.00
C GLU A 102 -7.17 7.79 -2.02
N VAL A 103 -6.90 6.78 -2.85
CA VAL A 103 -7.68 5.54 -2.90
C VAL A 103 -7.59 4.80 -1.57
N SER A 104 -6.41 4.72 -0.96
CA SER A 104 -6.21 4.10 0.34
C SER A 104 -6.99 4.81 1.45
N GLU A 105 -6.98 6.14 1.47
CA GLU A 105 -7.77 6.94 2.41
C GLU A 105 -9.28 6.71 2.23
N LEU A 106 -9.76 6.65 0.99
CA LEU A 106 -11.16 6.39 0.68
C LEU A 106 -11.59 5.00 1.18
N ILE A 107 -10.76 3.97 0.97
CA ILE A 107 -11.03 2.61 1.47
C ILE A 107 -11.19 2.62 2.99
N ILE A 108 -10.25 3.25 3.71
CA ILE A 108 -10.30 3.33 5.19
C ILE A 108 -11.58 4.06 5.65
N SER A 109 -11.96 5.14 4.99
CA SER A 109 -13.18 5.91 5.30
C SER A 109 -14.46 5.10 5.06
N ALA A 110 -14.49 4.31 3.97
CA ALA A 110 -15.59 3.41 3.67
C ALA A 110 -15.70 2.27 4.69
N GLU A 111 -14.57 1.68 5.10
CA GLU A 111 -14.52 0.64 6.13
C GLU A 111 -15.03 1.14 7.48
N ASP A 112 -14.61 2.33 7.93
CA ASP A 112 -15.11 2.97 9.15
C ASP A 112 -16.63 3.19 9.08
N SER A 113 -17.12 3.67 7.93
CA SER A 113 -18.55 3.89 7.70
C SER A 113 -19.36 2.59 7.76
N ILE A 114 -18.86 1.51 7.14
CA ILE A 114 -19.49 0.18 7.18
C ILE A 114 -19.51 -0.37 8.61
N ASN A 115 -18.40 -0.23 9.34
CA ASN A 115 -18.32 -0.67 10.74
C ASN A 115 -19.35 0.07 11.61
N LYS A 116 -19.50 1.39 11.44
CA LYS A 116 -20.57 2.16 12.11
C LYS A 116 -21.97 1.63 11.78
N VAL A 117 -22.25 1.33 10.52
CA VAL A 117 -23.55 0.76 10.10
C VAL A 117 -23.80 -0.59 10.77
N LYS A 118 -22.78 -1.44 10.85
CA LYS A 118 -22.85 -2.75 11.50
C LYS A 118 -23.10 -2.62 13.01
N ASP A 119 -22.41 -1.71 13.67
CA ASP A 119 -22.60 -1.45 15.12
C ASP A 119 -24.00 -0.94 15.42
N MET A 120 -24.54 -0.05 14.57
CA MET A 120 -25.92 0.41 14.67
C MET A 120 -26.92 -0.74 14.49
N HIS A 121 -26.71 -1.60 13.48
CA HIS A 121 -27.56 -2.77 13.25
C HIS A 121 -27.56 -3.73 14.45
N THR A 122 -26.39 -4.05 15.00
CA THR A 122 -26.26 -4.89 16.21
C THR A 122 -26.97 -4.24 17.39
N SER A 123 -26.72 -2.95 17.63
CA SER A 123 -27.33 -2.19 18.74
C SER A 123 -28.86 -2.15 18.65
N ILE A 124 -29.41 -1.98 17.44
CA ILE A 124 -30.87 -2.02 17.21
C ILE A 124 -31.40 -3.43 17.45
N SER A 125 -30.74 -4.45 16.92
CA SER A 125 -31.15 -5.84 17.10
C SER A 125 -31.19 -6.23 18.58
N GLU A 126 -30.18 -5.85 19.36
CA GLU A 126 -30.08 -6.13 20.80
C GLU A 126 -31.07 -5.32 21.65
N LYS A 127 -31.26 -4.03 21.34
CA LYS A 127 -32.17 -3.14 22.09
C LYS A 127 -33.63 -3.24 21.63
N SER A 128 -33.90 -3.93 20.52
CA SER A 128 -35.26 -4.16 20.06
C SER A 128 -35.96 -5.14 21.00
N ASP A 129 -36.76 -4.59 21.91
CA ASP A 129 -37.70 -5.33 22.77
C ASP A 129 -38.75 -6.14 21.98
N PHE A 130 -38.74 -6.07 20.64
CA PHE A 130 -39.56 -6.85 19.73
C PHE A 130 -39.49 -8.36 19.97
N LYS A 131 -38.39 -8.88 20.54
CA LYS A 131 -38.25 -10.31 20.81
C LYS A 131 -38.85 -10.78 22.15
N LYS A 132 -39.15 -9.89 23.10
CA LYS A 132 -39.58 -10.27 24.47
C LYS A 132 -40.99 -9.86 24.84
N LYS A 133 -41.58 -8.84 24.20
CA LYS A 133 -42.85 -8.25 24.68
C LYS A 133 -44.12 -8.92 24.16
N TYR A 134 -44.02 -9.87 23.23
CA TYR A 134 -45.21 -10.57 22.73
C TYR A 134 -45.69 -11.72 23.64
N HIS A 135 -44.88 -12.21 24.59
CA HIS A 135 -45.22 -13.39 25.39
C HIS A 135 -45.99 -13.12 26.69
N ASP A 136 -46.06 -11.86 27.16
CA ASP A 136 -46.56 -11.53 28.50
C ASP A 136 -47.85 -10.66 28.49
N GLY A 137 -48.48 -10.46 27.34
CA GLY A 137 -49.75 -9.74 27.22
C GLY A 137 -50.94 -10.68 27.49
N PRO A 138 -52.06 -10.18 28.06
CA PRO A 138 -53.25 -10.99 28.34
C PRO A 138 -53.91 -11.60 27.09
N ASP A 139 -53.55 -11.13 25.89
CA ASP A 139 -54.00 -11.63 24.57
C ASP A 139 -52.94 -12.49 23.85
N TYR A 140 -51.88 -12.96 24.52
CA TYR A 140 -50.88 -13.81 23.87
C TYR A 140 -51.47 -15.19 23.51
N ASN A 141 -51.62 -15.45 22.21
CA ASN A 141 -51.99 -16.75 21.65
C ASN A 141 -50.91 -17.21 20.66
N GLU A 142 -50.22 -18.30 20.98
CA GLU A 142 -49.15 -18.90 20.16
C GLU A 142 -49.61 -19.32 18.76
N HIS A 143 -50.91 -19.62 18.61
CA HIS A 143 -51.51 -20.00 17.33
C HIS A 143 -51.85 -18.79 16.42
N GLU A 144 -52.02 -17.60 16.98
CA GLU A 144 -52.31 -16.36 16.21
C GLU A 144 -51.06 -15.49 15.99
N THR A 145 -50.05 -15.66 16.85
CA THR A 145 -48.77 -14.93 16.78
C THR A 145 -47.65 -15.74 16.13
N SER A 146 -48.02 -16.70 15.27
CA SER A 146 -47.05 -17.32 14.35
C SER A 146 -46.58 -16.28 13.34
N ALA A 147 -45.27 -16.23 13.13
CA ALA A 147 -44.57 -15.26 12.29
C ALA A 147 -45.36 -14.90 11.02
N ILE A 148 -45.51 -13.60 10.75
CA ILE A 148 -46.06 -13.06 9.51
C ILE A 148 -45.24 -13.68 8.36
N ASN A 149 -45.76 -14.75 7.77
CA ASN A 149 -45.16 -15.40 6.61
C ASN A 149 -45.51 -14.52 5.40
N LEU A 150 -44.66 -13.53 5.12
CA LEU A 150 -44.74 -12.65 3.95
C LEU A 150 -44.55 -13.40 2.61
N THR A 151 -44.38 -14.71 2.64
CA THR A 151 -44.21 -15.58 1.47
C THR A 151 -45.50 -16.24 0.98
N ASN A 152 -46.62 -16.12 1.69
CA ASN A 152 -47.90 -16.65 1.20
C ASN A 152 -48.75 -15.52 0.59
N PHE A 153 -48.53 -15.24 -0.69
CA PHE A 153 -49.38 -14.36 -1.48
C PHE A 153 -50.77 -14.98 -1.65
N VAL A 154 -51.68 -14.74 -0.71
CA VAL A 154 -53.13 -15.02 -0.88
C VAL A 154 -53.82 -13.74 -1.37
N THR A 155 -53.33 -13.22 -2.48
CA THR A 155 -54.09 -12.25 -3.28
C THR A 155 -54.05 -12.76 -4.71
N GLU A 156 -55.21 -13.17 -5.22
CA GLU A 156 -55.39 -13.40 -6.64
C GLU A 156 -54.94 -12.15 -7.40
N ILE A 157 -53.96 -12.34 -8.30
CA ILE A 157 -53.52 -11.30 -9.21
C ILE A 157 -54.73 -10.98 -10.09
N ASN A 158 -55.38 -9.85 -9.84
CA ASN A 158 -56.51 -9.39 -10.65
C ASN A 158 -55.96 -8.90 -12.01
N THR A 159 -55.89 -9.80 -12.99
CA THR A 159 -55.32 -9.54 -14.33
C THR A 159 -56.23 -8.73 -15.25
N VAL A 160 -57.43 -8.33 -14.78
CA VAL A 160 -58.48 -7.76 -15.63
C VAL A 160 -58.12 -6.37 -16.19
N GLY A 161 -57.13 -5.67 -15.62
CA GLY A 161 -56.74 -4.32 -16.06
C GLY A 161 -55.60 -4.23 -17.09
N TYR A 162 -54.88 -5.31 -17.38
CA TYR A 162 -53.63 -5.24 -18.19
C TYR A 162 -53.72 -5.84 -19.60
N GLN A 163 -54.91 -6.29 -20.05
CA GLN A 163 -55.07 -6.96 -21.36
C GLN A 163 -55.91 -6.21 -22.40
N GLN A 164 -56.12 -4.90 -22.28
CA GLN A 164 -56.74 -4.12 -23.36
C GLN A 164 -55.86 -2.93 -23.74
N ASN A 165 -54.91 -3.17 -24.65
CA ASN A 165 -54.64 -2.34 -25.83
C ASN A 165 -53.45 -2.91 -26.62
N SER A 166 -53.68 -4.05 -27.27
CA SER A 166 -52.89 -4.43 -28.45
C SER A 166 -53.82 -4.85 -29.59
N GLN A 167 -54.58 -3.90 -30.12
CA GLN A 167 -55.13 -4.05 -31.47
C GLN A 167 -54.58 -2.94 -32.35
N ARG A 168 -53.81 -3.42 -33.33
CA ARG A 168 -53.37 -2.81 -34.57
C ARG A 168 -54.32 -1.72 -35.09
N GLU A 169 -53.75 -0.61 -35.53
CA GLU A 169 -54.20 0.04 -36.76
C GLU A 169 -53.04 0.00 -37.77
N LEU A 170 -53.17 -0.94 -38.70
CA LEU A 170 -52.60 -0.86 -40.04
C LEU A 170 -53.74 -0.35 -40.93
N ALA A 171 -53.60 0.87 -41.44
CA ALA A 171 -54.11 1.33 -42.73
C ALA A 171 -53.48 2.69 -43.07
#